data_AF-A0A0K3AA96-F1
#
_entry.id   AF-A0A0K3AA96-F1
#
_cell.length_a   1.000
_cell.length_b   1.000
_cell.length_c   1.000
_cell.angle_alpha   90.00
_cell.angle_beta   90.00
_cell.angle_gamma   90.00
#
_symmetry.space_group_name_H-M   'P 1'
#
loop_
_entity.id
_entity.type
_entity.pdbx_description
1 polymer ?
#
loop_
_entity_poly.entity_id
_entity_poly.type
_entity_poly.pdbx_seq_one_letter_code
_entity_poly.pdbx_strand_id
1 'polypeptide(L)'
;MSPPRPTRFTPLHVVPALLLAALALSGCKRSPAELPGASAEPAAAVRELARTLQRNDLAGYAHAAVPPEQYQRLQQAWSEDRSRWPLTQLPLAERLPEVLDTLAAADAERQLQRAFDAQFGGQTASLRQAAHSLGLFGVQYLRNQGDYTPEQRGHYVQLVQGLSGWAEHAPLAERKRAQAAIARLSAAARRTGLRSDADLRGLGMEQSLQRLGPFLGELKTVLAGYGLDLDASARELRTGLVSQQGDQAVVRIQYPLGSAQIDTTAVLVRRQGHWYLRDTLHAVDTLLAAAAPAAPPAPSAADHAAPAKR
;
A
#
# COMPACT_ATOMS: atom_id res chain seq x y z
N MET A 1 63.94 -18.92 -61.84
CA MET A 1 63.07 -19.70 -60.93
C MET A 1 63.01 -18.97 -59.59
N SER A 2 61.95 -18.20 -59.35
CA SER A 2 61.71 -17.52 -58.07
C SER A 2 60.19 -17.50 -57.82
N PRO A 3 59.70 -17.96 -56.67
CA PRO A 3 58.26 -18.00 -56.37
C PRO A 3 57.74 -16.64 -55.89
N PRO A 4 56.46 -16.30 -56.13
CA PRO A 4 55.81 -15.17 -55.49
C PRO A 4 55.49 -15.47 -54.01
N ARG A 5 55.67 -14.46 -53.16
CA ARG A 5 55.41 -14.50 -51.71
C ARG A 5 53.89 -14.56 -51.42
N PRO A 6 53.46 -15.24 -50.34
CA PRO A 6 52.06 -15.27 -49.92
C PRO A 6 51.64 -13.96 -49.24
N THR A 7 50.48 -13.44 -49.62
CA THR A 7 49.77 -12.34 -48.97
C THR A 7 49.21 -12.79 -47.62
N ARG A 8 49.61 -12.10 -46.55
CA ARG A 8 49.06 -12.30 -45.20
C ARG A 8 47.71 -11.60 -45.11
N PHE A 9 46.64 -12.36 -44.97
CA PHE A 9 45.32 -11.83 -44.56
C PHE A 9 45.35 -11.57 -43.05
N THR A 10 45.29 -10.30 -42.66
CA THR A 10 45.11 -9.83 -41.27
C THR A 10 43.67 -10.06 -40.81
N PRO A 11 43.41 -10.80 -39.71
CA PRO A 11 42.08 -10.99 -39.15
C PRO A 11 41.81 -9.90 -38.09
N LEU A 12 41.86 -8.62 -38.48
CA LEU A 12 41.71 -7.49 -37.56
C LEU A 12 40.42 -6.68 -37.79
N HIS A 13 39.35 -7.32 -38.26
CA HIS A 13 38.03 -6.68 -38.39
C HIS A 13 36.86 -7.53 -37.86
N VAL A 14 37.12 -8.73 -37.31
CA VAL A 14 36.05 -9.61 -36.78
C VAL A 14 35.70 -9.27 -35.32
N VAL A 15 36.65 -8.74 -34.55
CA VAL A 15 36.46 -8.39 -33.12
C VAL A 15 35.53 -7.18 -32.90
N PRO A 16 35.58 -6.08 -33.68
CA PRO A 16 34.67 -4.95 -33.46
C PRO A 16 33.22 -5.26 -33.86
N ALA A 17 33.03 -6.12 -34.88
CA ALA A 17 31.72 -6.51 -35.37
C ALA A 17 30.95 -7.40 -34.37
N LEU A 18 31.67 -8.26 -33.62
CA LEU A 18 31.09 -9.09 -32.57
C LEU A 18 30.71 -8.28 -31.32
N LEU A 19 31.45 -7.22 -30.99
CA LEU A 19 31.14 -6.30 -29.90
C LEU A 19 29.92 -5.40 -30.20
N LEU A 20 29.76 -4.94 -31.44
CA LEU A 20 28.55 -4.20 -31.88
C LEU A 20 27.30 -5.10 -31.94
N ALA A 21 27.44 -6.37 -32.33
CA ALA A 21 26.34 -7.33 -32.31
C ALA A 21 25.89 -7.68 -30.88
N ALA A 22 26.81 -7.78 -29.92
CA ALA A 22 26.48 -8.01 -28.51
C ALA A 22 25.76 -6.82 -27.85
N LEU A 23 26.07 -5.58 -28.27
CA LEU A 23 25.36 -4.38 -27.83
C LEU A 23 23.92 -4.29 -28.38
N ALA A 24 23.66 -4.84 -29.58
CA ALA A 24 22.32 -4.88 -30.16
C ALA A 24 21.37 -5.92 -29.52
N LEU A 25 21.91 -7.00 -28.95
CA LEU A 25 21.13 -8.03 -28.24
C LEU A 25 20.78 -7.67 -26.79
N SER A 26 21.40 -6.61 -26.24
CA SER A 26 21.15 -6.13 -24.88
C SER A 26 19.94 -5.19 -24.77
N GLY A 27 19.37 -4.75 -25.91
CA GLY A 27 18.32 -3.72 -25.98
C GLY A 27 16.87 -4.22 -25.98
N CYS A 28 16.63 -5.53 -26.11
CA CYS A 28 15.28 -6.09 -26.14
C CYS A 28 14.87 -6.71 -24.81
N LYS A 29 14.95 -5.95 -23.71
CA LYS A 29 14.02 -6.23 -22.60
C LYS A 29 12.64 -5.80 -23.08
N ARG A 30 11.87 -6.75 -23.65
CA ARG A 30 10.45 -6.56 -23.93
C ARG A 30 9.82 -6.05 -22.65
N SER A 31 9.41 -4.79 -22.64
CA SER A 31 8.54 -4.27 -21.58
C SER A 31 7.35 -5.21 -21.48
N PRO A 32 6.95 -5.61 -20.26
CA PRO A 32 5.81 -6.49 -20.07
C PRO A 32 4.61 -5.93 -20.84
N ALA A 33 3.92 -6.79 -21.60
CA ALA A 33 2.77 -6.36 -22.38
C ALA A 33 1.75 -5.68 -21.46
N GLU A 34 1.23 -4.54 -21.92
CA GLU A 34 0.13 -3.84 -21.25
C GLU A 34 -1.12 -4.73 -21.27
N LEU A 35 -1.95 -4.59 -20.23
CA LEU A 35 -3.22 -5.29 -20.18
C LEU A 35 -4.23 -4.67 -21.16
N PRO A 36 -5.17 -5.46 -21.72
CA PRO A 36 -6.24 -4.93 -22.53
C PRO A 36 -6.98 -3.78 -21.83
N GLY A 37 -7.28 -2.71 -22.56
CA GLY A 37 -7.95 -1.54 -21.98
C GLY A 37 -7.10 -0.77 -20.98
N ALA A 38 -5.77 -0.88 -21.00
CA ALA A 38 -4.89 -0.12 -20.12
C ALA A 38 -5.12 1.39 -20.25
N SER A 39 -5.33 1.93 -21.45
CA SER A 39 -5.59 3.37 -21.64
C SER A 39 -6.98 3.84 -21.18
N ALA A 40 -7.88 2.93 -20.81
CA ALA A 40 -9.23 3.30 -20.38
C ALA A 40 -9.20 4.11 -19.07
N GLU A 41 -10.11 5.08 -18.94
CA GLU A 41 -10.17 5.95 -17.76
C GLU A 41 -10.29 5.21 -16.42
N PRO A 42 -11.10 4.12 -16.28
CA PRO A 42 -11.15 3.37 -15.02
C PRO A 42 -9.79 2.75 -14.66
N ALA A 43 -9.07 2.24 -15.66
CA ALA A 43 -7.74 1.66 -15.47
C ALA A 43 -6.71 2.76 -15.10
N ALA A 44 -6.85 3.96 -15.65
CA ALA A 44 -6.02 5.12 -15.32
C ALA A 44 -6.26 5.62 -13.88
N ALA A 45 -7.50 5.61 -13.39
CA ALA A 45 -7.84 6.02 -12.03
C ALA A 45 -7.14 5.14 -10.97
N VAL A 46 -7.12 3.82 -11.16
CA VAL A 46 -6.39 2.90 -10.27
C VAL A 46 -4.88 3.18 -10.29
N ARG A 47 -4.31 3.43 -11.47
CA ARG A 47 -2.88 3.77 -11.58
C ARG A 47 -2.54 5.07 -10.87
N GLU A 48 -3.44 6.05 -10.89
CA GLU A 48 -3.18 7.31 -10.19
C GLU A 48 -3.12 7.13 -8.68
N LEU A 49 -4.02 6.31 -8.11
CA LEU A 49 -3.94 5.92 -6.70
C LEU A 49 -2.59 5.25 -6.39
N ALA A 50 -2.14 4.31 -7.22
CA ALA A 50 -0.82 3.69 -7.04
C ALA A 50 0.34 4.69 -7.12
N ARG A 51 0.29 5.66 -8.04
CA ARG A 51 1.32 6.71 -8.19
C ARG A 51 1.37 7.66 -7.00
N THR A 52 0.23 8.01 -6.40
CA THR A 52 0.23 8.84 -5.19
C THR A 52 0.95 8.11 -4.04
N LEU A 53 0.68 6.83 -3.83
CA LEU A 53 1.38 6.00 -2.84
C LEU A 53 2.88 5.84 -3.16
N GLN A 54 3.23 5.67 -4.43
CA GLN A 54 4.63 5.64 -4.88
C GLN A 54 5.36 6.94 -4.52
N ARG A 55 4.72 8.09 -4.75
CA ARG A 55 5.28 9.42 -4.43
C ARG A 55 5.24 9.77 -2.93
N ASN A 56 4.73 8.86 -2.08
CA ASN A 56 4.48 9.09 -0.66
C ASN A 56 3.45 10.21 -0.38
N ASP A 57 2.60 10.49 -1.37
CA ASP A 57 1.61 11.56 -1.32
C ASP A 57 0.30 11.03 -0.74
N LEU A 58 0.26 10.90 0.58
CA LEU A 58 -0.93 10.42 1.30
C LEU A 58 -2.12 11.39 1.20
N ALA A 59 -1.85 12.70 1.14
CA ALA A 59 -2.90 13.70 0.97
C ALA A 59 -3.49 13.65 -0.46
N GLY A 60 -2.64 13.51 -1.48
CA GLY A 60 -3.05 13.30 -2.86
C GLY A 60 -3.79 11.97 -3.05
N TYR A 61 -3.36 10.90 -2.38
CA TYR A 61 -4.11 9.63 -2.35
C TYR A 61 -5.52 9.86 -1.81
N ALA A 62 -5.64 10.50 -0.64
CA ALA A 62 -6.92 10.77 0.00
C ALA A 62 -7.84 11.61 -0.91
N HIS A 63 -7.29 12.64 -1.57
CA HIS A 63 -8.05 13.48 -2.49
C HIS A 63 -8.49 12.74 -3.76
N ALA A 64 -7.65 11.84 -4.28
CA ALA A 64 -7.97 11.05 -5.48
C ALA A 64 -8.94 9.89 -5.21
N ALA A 65 -9.01 9.39 -3.97
CA ALA A 65 -9.76 8.19 -3.63
C ALA A 65 -11.27 8.41 -3.43
N VAL A 66 -11.72 9.66 -3.24
CA VAL A 66 -13.13 10.00 -2.96
C VAL A 66 -13.59 11.25 -3.72
N PRO A 67 -14.91 11.44 -3.95
CA PRO A 67 -15.46 12.69 -4.47
C PRO A 67 -15.16 13.89 -3.56
N PRO A 68 -15.07 15.12 -4.11
CA PRO A 68 -14.74 16.33 -3.33
C PRO A 68 -15.64 16.57 -2.11
N GLU A 69 -16.94 16.28 -2.25
CA GLU A 69 -17.91 16.43 -1.15
C GLU A 69 -17.63 15.44 0.00
N GLN A 70 -17.31 14.18 -0.32
CA GLN A 70 -16.92 13.19 0.70
C GLN A 70 -15.58 13.57 1.34
N TYR A 71 -14.62 14.10 0.56
CA TYR A 71 -13.35 14.59 1.10
C TYR A 71 -13.54 15.70 2.14
N GLN A 72 -14.43 16.66 1.88
CA GLN A 72 -14.77 17.72 2.84
C GLN A 72 -15.43 17.15 4.11
N ARG A 73 -16.38 16.22 3.97
CA ARG A 73 -17.01 15.56 5.11
C ARG A 73 -16.02 14.75 5.93
N LEU A 74 -15.03 14.13 5.30
CA LEU A 74 -13.95 13.40 5.97
C LEU A 74 -13.02 14.33 6.74
N GLN A 75 -12.69 15.51 6.20
CA GLN A 75 -11.93 16.53 6.93
C GLN A 75 -12.67 16.99 8.20
N GLN A 76 -13.99 17.21 8.10
CA GLN A 76 -14.82 17.55 9.24
C GLN A 76 -14.88 16.40 10.26
N ALA A 77 -15.15 15.17 9.81
CA ALA A 77 -15.18 14.01 10.70
C ALA A 77 -13.82 13.80 11.40
N TRP A 78 -12.71 14.15 10.75
CA TRP A 78 -11.38 14.10 11.35
C TRP A 78 -11.23 15.10 12.49
N SER A 79 -11.57 16.38 12.27
CA SER A 79 -11.43 17.42 13.29
C SER A 79 -12.35 17.19 14.49
N GLU A 80 -13.50 16.57 14.27
CA GLU A 80 -14.47 16.18 15.29
C GLU A 80 -14.15 14.82 15.96
N ASP A 81 -13.00 14.23 15.67
CA ASP A 81 -12.54 12.96 16.27
C ASP A 81 -13.42 11.74 15.93
N ARG A 82 -14.20 11.82 14.86
CA ARG A 82 -15.09 10.75 14.37
C ARG A 82 -14.45 9.90 13.26
N SER A 83 -13.29 10.31 12.75
CA SER A 83 -12.60 9.61 11.67
C SER A 83 -11.09 9.82 11.72
N ARG A 84 -10.36 8.80 11.24
CA ARG A 84 -8.94 8.89 10.87
C ARG A 84 -8.68 8.38 9.45
N TRP A 85 -9.69 8.37 8.59
CA TRP A 85 -9.49 8.00 7.18
C TRP A 85 -8.51 8.98 6.48
N PRO A 86 -7.62 8.52 5.57
CA PRO A 86 -7.47 7.16 5.09
C PRO A 86 -6.57 6.27 5.96
N LEU A 87 -6.06 6.75 7.10
CA LEU A 87 -5.18 5.95 7.96
C LEU A 87 -5.88 4.67 8.43
N THR A 88 -7.19 4.72 8.69
CA THR A 88 -8.00 3.54 9.06
C THR A 88 -8.06 2.44 8.00
N GLN A 89 -7.59 2.71 6.77
CA GLN A 89 -7.46 1.69 5.72
C GLN A 89 -6.13 0.92 5.82
N LEU A 90 -5.18 1.40 6.63
CA LEU A 90 -3.90 0.75 6.83
C LEU A 90 -4.03 -0.39 7.85
N PRO A 91 -3.27 -1.48 7.68
CA PRO A 91 -3.12 -2.44 8.76
C PRO A 91 -2.51 -1.74 9.98
N LEU A 92 -3.00 -2.08 11.18
CA LEU A 92 -2.54 -1.53 12.46
C LEU A 92 -2.72 0.00 12.59
N ALA A 93 -3.67 0.60 11.87
CA ALA A 93 -3.96 2.02 11.93
C ALA A 93 -4.15 2.56 13.36
N GLU A 94 -4.86 1.80 14.20
CA GLU A 94 -5.14 2.14 15.61
C GLU A 94 -3.87 2.26 16.46
N ARG A 95 -2.78 1.61 16.04
CA ARG A 95 -1.49 1.61 16.75
C ARG A 95 -0.51 2.64 16.18
N LEU A 96 -0.86 3.31 15.09
CA LEU A 96 0.05 4.24 14.44
C LEU A 96 0.54 5.35 15.39
N PRO A 97 -0.32 6.01 16.20
CA PRO A 97 0.16 7.03 17.14
C PRO A 97 1.15 6.46 18.17
N GLU A 98 0.86 5.29 18.74
CA GLU A 98 1.73 4.59 19.71
C GLU A 98 3.08 4.20 19.10
N VAL A 99 3.07 3.70 17.86
CA VAL A 99 4.28 3.36 17.10
C VAL A 99 5.13 4.59 16.85
N LEU A 100 4.52 5.70 16.41
CA LEU A 100 5.23 6.95 16.16
C LEU A 100 5.81 7.53 17.44
N ASP A 101 5.07 7.49 18.56
CA ASP A 101 5.56 7.96 19.85
C ASP A 101 6.77 7.14 20.33
N THR A 102 6.66 5.81 20.24
CA THR A 102 7.73 4.89 20.62
C THR A 102 9.00 5.12 19.80
N LEU A 103 8.85 5.28 18.48
CA LEU A 103 9.96 5.58 17.58
C LEU A 103 10.52 6.99 17.80
N ALA A 104 9.68 7.94 18.19
CA ALA A 104 10.09 9.33 18.41
C ALA A 104 10.74 9.60 19.77
N ALA A 105 10.68 8.64 20.71
CA ALA A 105 11.28 8.77 22.03
C ALA A 105 12.80 9.05 21.95
N ALA A 106 13.33 9.81 22.93
CA ALA A 106 14.74 10.22 22.95
C ALA A 106 15.72 9.02 23.02
N ASP A 107 15.28 7.91 23.61
CA ASP A 107 16.05 6.68 23.76
C ASP A 107 15.54 5.52 22.89
N ALA A 108 14.69 5.82 21.90
CA ALA A 108 14.05 4.82 21.04
C ALA A 108 15.07 3.84 20.45
N GLU A 109 16.15 4.34 19.88
CA GLU A 109 17.16 3.51 19.22
C GLU A 109 17.80 2.49 20.18
N ARG A 110 18.11 2.92 21.41
CA ARG A 110 18.72 2.04 22.42
C ARG A 110 17.72 1.04 22.99
N GLN A 111 16.47 1.46 23.21
CA GLN A 111 15.43 0.59 23.79
C GLN A 111 14.96 -0.45 22.77
N LEU A 112 14.65 -0.01 21.54
CA LEU A 112 14.20 -0.87 20.46
C LEU A 112 15.29 -1.86 20.04
N GLN A 113 16.56 -1.44 19.98
CA GLN A 113 17.65 -2.36 19.67
C GLN A 113 17.78 -3.45 20.75
N ARG A 114 17.69 -3.10 22.04
CA ARG A 114 17.72 -4.09 23.14
C ARG A 114 16.54 -5.06 23.06
N ALA A 115 15.33 -4.55 22.80
CA ALA A 115 14.14 -5.38 22.64
C ALA A 115 14.29 -6.34 21.44
N PHE A 116 14.80 -5.84 20.30
CA PHE A 116 15.10 -6.65 19.13
C PHE A 116 16.12 -7.76 19.44
N ASP A 117 17.22 -7.41 20.11
CA ASP A 117 18.27 -8.37 20.44
C ASP A 117 17.74 -9.49 21.34
N ALA A 118 16.90 -9.16 22.32
CA ALA A 118 16.30 -10.11 23.25
C ALA A 118 15.27 -11.03 22.57
N GLN A 119 14.49 -10.52 21.63
CA GLN A 119 13.36 -11.25 21.04
C GLN A 119 13.69 -11.95 19.72
N PHE A 120 14.61 -11.41 18.93
CA PHE A 120 14.81 -11.79 17.52
C PHE A 120 16.27 -11.97 17.12
N GLY A 121 17.21 -11.38 17.86
CA GLY A 121 18.64 -11.42 17.53
C GLY A 121 19.15 -12.85 17.32
N GLY A 122 19.59 -13.16 16.10
CA GLY A 122 20.14 -14.49 15.75
C GLY A 122 19.11 -15.62 15.62
N GLN A 123 17.81 -15.35 15.79
CA GLN A 123 16.74 -16.36 15.75
C GLN A 123 16.17 -16.56 14.33
N THR A 124 17.04 -16.64 13.32
CA THR A 124 16.64 -16.71 11.90
C THR A 124 15.73 -17.90 11.60
N ALA A 125 16.04 -19.08 12.15
CA ALA A 125 15.24 -20.28 11.92
C ALA A 125 13.83 -20.17 12.52
N SER A 126 13.72 -19.66 13.75
CA SER A 126 12.43 -19.45 14.43
C SER A 126 11.55 -18.45 13.69
N LEU A 127 12.13 -17.33 13.23
CA LEU A 127 11.40 -16.33 12.45
C LEU A 127 10.89 -16.89 11.12
N ARG A 128 11.72 -17.67 10.41
CA ARG A 128 11.29 -18.33 9.17
C ARG A 128 10.14 -19.29 9.43
N GLN A 129 10.23 -20.10 10.48
CA GLN A 129 9.18 -21.05 10.83
C GLN A 129 7.87 -20.35 11.24
N ALA A 130 7.97 -19.24 11.97
CA ALA A 130 6.83 -18.41 12.33
C ALA A 130 6.16 -17.82 11.08
N ALA A 131 6.95 -17.25 10.14
CA ALA A 131 6.45 -16.74 8.88
C ALA A 131 5.72 -17.82 8.06
N HIS A 132 6.32 -19.01 7.95
CA HIS A 132 5.72 -20.14 7.25
C HIS A 132 4.39 -20.57 7.88
N SER A 133 4.38 -20.72 9.21
CA SER A 133 3.21 -21.18 9.96
C SER A 133 2.07 -20.15 9.91
N LEU A 134 2.39 -18.86 10.03
CA LEU A 134 1.43 -17.76 9.86
C LEU A 134 0.86 -17.72 8.45
N GLY A 135 1.67 -17.99 7.42
CA GLY A 135 1.21 -18.10 6.04
C GLY A 135 0.21 -19.23 5.83
N LEU A 136 0.52 -20.43 6.32
CA LEU A 136 -0.39 -21.59 6.25
C LEU A 136 -1.69 -21.32 7.00
N PHE A 137 -1.59 -20.78 8.23
CA PHE A 137 -2.76 -20.43 9.02
C PHE A 137 -3.61 -19.36 8.35
N GLY A 138 -2.99 -18.27 7.87
CA GLY A 138 -3.70 -17.17 7.22
C GLY A 138 -4.46 -17.60 5.98
N VAL A 139 -3.85 -18.44 5.13
CA VAL A 139 -4.52 -19.03 3.97
C VAL A 139 -5.70 -19.91 4.40
N GLN A 140 -5.52 -20.75 5.42
CA GLN A 140 -6.59 -21.62 5.90
C GLN A 140 -7.74 -20.84 6.54
N TYR A 141 -7.43 -19.78 7.30
CA TYR A 141 -8.42 -18.87 7.87
C TYR A 141 -9.26 -18.20 6.79
N LEU A 142 -8.61 -17.61 5.78
CA LEU A 142 -9.31 -16.96 4.65
C LEU A 142 -10.17 -17.95 3.86
N ARG A 143 -9.73 -19.21 3.73
CA ARG A 143 -10.51 -20.27 3.08
C ARG A 143 -11.77 -20.65 3.85
N ASN A 144 -11.77 -20.54 5.18
CA ASN A 144 -12.87 -20.97 6.03
C ASN A 144 -13.80 -19.84 6.50
N GLN A 145 -13.38 -18.58 6.39
CA GLN A 145 -14.19 -17.41 6.72
C GLN A 145 -15.34 -17.21 5.72
N GLY A 146 -16.54 -16.89 6.23
CA GLY A 146 -17.77 -16.75 5.44
C GLY A 146 -17.95 -15.39 4.76
N ASP A 147 -17.30 -14.35 5.29
CA ASP A 147 -17.66 -12.96 4.97
C ASP A 147 -17.00 -12.41 3.69
N TYR A 148 -16.17 -13.19 3.01
CA TYR A 148 -15.48 -12.80 1.78
C TYR A 148 -16.10 -13.40 0.53
N THR A 149 -16.30 -12.59 -0.51
CA THR A 149 -16.63 -13.12 -1.85
C THR A 149 -15.48 -13.98 -2.38
N PRO A 150 -15.74 -14.91 -3.33
CA PRO A 150 -14.68 -15.75 -3.91
C PRO A 150 -13.50 -14.94 -4.47
N GLU A 151 -13.77 -13.81 -5.13
CA GLU A 151 -12.77 -12.95 -5.73
C GLU A 151 -11.92 -12.24 -4.65
N GLN A 152 -12.56 -11.71 -3.61
CA GLN A 152 -11.88 -11.10 -2.46
C GLN A 152 -10.99 -12.12 -1.74
N ARG A 153 -11.52 -13.33 -1.53
CA ARG A 153 -10.79 -14.44 -0.91
C ARG A 153 -9.55 -14.82 -1.71
N GLY A 154 -9.69 -14.95 -3.04
CA GLY A 154 -8.58 -15.24 -3.94
C GLY A 154 -7.49 -14.17 -3.88
N HIS A 155 -7.88 -12.90 -3.85
CA HIS A 155 -6.94 -11.79 -3.70
C HIS A 155 -6.19 -11.83 -2.35
N TYR A 156 -6.89 -11.99 -1.23
CA TYR A 156 -6.25 -12.04 0.09
C TYR A 156 -5.33 -13.24 0.27
N VAL A 157 -5.69 -14.40 -0.30
CA VAL A 157 -4.81 -15.58 -0.31
C VAL A 157 -3.49 -15.27 -1.03
N GLN A 158 -3.53 -14.62 -2.19
CA GLN A 158 -2.31 -14.23 -2.91
C GLN A 158 -1.45 -13.26 -2.10
N LEU A 159 -2.07 -12.28 -1.41
CA LEU A 159 -1.35 -11.35 -0.54
C LEU A 159 -0.66 -12.06 0.63
N VAL A 160 -1.38 -12.93 1.35
CA VAL A 160 -0.82 -13.70 2.48
C VAL A 160 0.33 -14.57 1.99
N GLN A 161 0.19 -15.23 0.85
CA GLN A 161 1.25 -16.05 0.27
C GLN A 161 2.47 -15.23 -0.12
N GLY A 162 2.28 -14.08 -0.79
CA GLY A 162 3.37 -13.19 -1.18
C GLY A 162 4.15 -12.65 0.01
N LEU A 163 3.45 -12.18 1.05
CA LEU A 163 4.07 -11.64 2.26
C LEU A 163 4.75 -12.73 3.10
N SER A 164 4.14 -13.91 3.24
CA SER A 164 4.75 -15.02 3.99
C SER A 164 5.99 -15.54 3.28
N GLY A 165 5.92 -15.69 1.95
CA GLY A 165 7.06 -16.08 1.13
C GLY A 165 8.21 -15.06 1.20
N TRP A 166 7.91 -13.76 1.23
CA TRP A 166 8.91 -12.74 1.51
C TRP A 166 9.53 -12.90 2.90
N ALA A 167 8.70 -12.99 3.95
CA ALA A 167 9.14 -13.03 5.34
C ALA A 167 10.01 -14.26 5.66
N GLU A 168 9.78 -15.40 5.01
CA GLU A 168 10.61 -16.60 5.13
C GLU A 168 12.08 -16.39 4.67
N HIS A 169 12.30 -15.48 3.72
CA HIS A 169 13.59 -15.21 3.10
C HIS A 169 14.22 -13.90 3.58
N ALA A 170 13.41 -12.98 4.10
CA ALA A 170 13.87 -11.69 4.59
C ALA A 170 14.88 -11.85 5.74
N PRO A 171 15.95 -11.05 5.80
CA PRO A 171 16.96 -11.11 6.85
C PRO A 171 16.46 -10.46 8.17
N LEU A 172 15.29 -10.87 8.66
CA LEU A 172 14.57 -10.24 9.79
C LEU A 172 15.35 -10.30 11.11
N ALA A 173 16.17 -11.34 11.33
CA ALA A 173 17.01 -11.49 12.51
C ALA A 173 18.37 -10.76 12.41
N GLU A 174 18.68 -10.10 11.28
CA GLU A 174 19.98 -9.48 11.08
C GLU A 174 20.14 -8.19 11.89
N ARG A 175 20.94 -8.28 12.96
CA ARG A 175 21.17 -7.20 13.92
C ARG A 175 21.56 -5.87 13.27
N LYS A 176 22.51 -5.87 12.34
CA LYS A 176 23.00 -4.63 11.69
C LYS A 176 21.90 -3.96 10.86
N ARG A 177 21.07 -4.74 10.16
CA ARG A 177 19.91 -4.22 9.42
C ARG A 177 18.88 -3.65 10.36
N ALA A 178 18.55 -4.36 11.44
CA ALA A 178 17.62 -3.88 12.45
C ALA A 178 18.09 -2.56 13.07
N GLN A 179 19.37 -2.44 13.42
CA GLN A 179 19.95 -1.21 13.94
C GLN A 179 19.78 -0.03 12.96
N ALA A 180 20.10 -0.24 11.68
CA ALA A 180 19.94 0.78 10.65
C ALA A 180 18.46 1.16 10.43
N ALA A 181 17.56 0.17 10.40
CA ALA A 181 16.13 0.38 10.26
C ALA A 181 15.55 1.17 11.44
N ILE A 182 15.88 0.78 12.67
CA ILE A 182 15.44 1.45 13.90
C ILE A 182 15.92 2.90 13.90
N ALA A 183 17.20 3.17 13.62
CA ALA A 183 17.73 4.53 13.59
C ALA A 183 17.02 5.39 12.52
N ARG A 184 16.80 4.83 11.33
CA ARG A 184 16.13 5.53 10.21
C ARG A 184 14.67 5.85 10.54
N LEU A 185 13.92 4.88 11.05
CA LEU A 185 12.51 5.06 11.41
C LEU A 185 12.33 5.97 12.63
N SER A 186 13.22 5.90 13.61
CA SER A 186 13.18 6.79 14.78
C SER A 186 13.41 8.25 14.36
N ALA A 187 14.41 8.50 13.50
CA ALA A 187 14.64 9.82 12.94
C ALA A 187 13.48 10.31 12.05
N ALA A 188 12.83 9.41 11.30
CA ALA A 188 11.66 9.73 10.49
C ALA A 188 10.43 10.07 11.35
N ALA A 189 10.16 9.28 12.39
CA ALA A 189 9.06 9.50 13.32
C ALA A 189 9.20 10.84 14.06
N ARG A 190 10.40 11.18 14.53
CA ARG A 190 10.63 12.52 15.15
C ARG A 190 10.32 13.67 14.19
N ARG A 191 10.60 13.51 12.89
CA ARG A 191 10.31 14.53 11.87
C ARG A 191 8.81 14.71 11.59
N THR A 192 7.97 13.70 11.86
CA THR A 192 6.52 13.87 11.71
C THR A 192 5.97 14.84 12.76
N GLY A 193 6.56 14.85 13.96
CA GLY A 193 6.01 15.58 15.11
C GLY A 193 4.63 15.10 15.54
N LEU A 194 4.21 13.90 15.11
CA LEU A 194 2.95 13.26 15.44
C LEU A 194 3.23 12.17 16.48
N ARG A 195 2.78 12.35 17.72
CA ARG A 195 3.02 11.43 18.82
C ARG A 195 1.74 10.93 19.49
N SER A 196 0.60 11.46 19.06
CA SER A 196 -0.70 11.14 19.66
C SER A 196 -1.85 11.40 18.69
N ASP A 197 -3.02 10.84 19.00
CA ASP A 197 -4.25 11.18 18.29
C ASP A 197 -4.64 12.66 18.45
N ALA A 198 -4.23 13.29 19.54
CA ALA A 198 -4.44 14.72 19.74
C ALA A 198 -3.64 15.57 18.75
N ASP A 199 -2.41 15.17 18.41
CA ASP A 199 -1.59 15.84 17.39
C ASP A 199 -2.24 15.71 16.01
N LEU A 200 -2.70 14.50 15.67
CA LEU A 200 -3.41 14.22 14.42
C LEU A 200 -4.68 15.09 14.31
N ARG A 201 -5.48 15.15 15.38
CA ARG A 201 -6.69 15.97 15.44
C ARG A 201 -6.37 17.46 15.28
N GLY A 202 -5.38 17.95 16.03
CA GLY A 202 -5.02 19.36 16.07
C GLY A 202 -4.48 19.89 14.74
N LEU A 203 -3.78 19.06 13.97
CA LEU A 203 -3.28 19.42 12.64
C LEU A 203 -4.33 19.28 11.54
N GLY A 204 -5.40 18.50 11.79
CA GLY A 204 -6.37 18.13 10.77
C GLY A 204 -5.83 17.08 9.79
N MET A 205 -6.73 16.57 8.94
CA MET A 205 -6.47 15.44 8.06
C MET A 205 -5.33 15.71 7.07
N GLU A 206 -5.41 16.79 6.30
CA GLU A 206 -4.47 17.05 5.21
C GLU A 206 -3.03 17.24 5.72
N GLN A 207 -2.84 18.10 6.72
CA GLN A 207 -1.52 18.35 7.28
C GLN A 207 -0.94 17.11 7.97
N SER A 208 -1.77 16.32 8.66
CA SER A 208 -1.34 15.04 9.23
C SER A 208 -0.82 14.09 8.15
N LEU A 209 -1.55 13.92 7.05
CA LEU A 209 -1.14 13.07 5.93
C LEU A 209 0.13 13.58 5.25
N GLN A 210 0.26 14.90 5.06
CA GLN A 210 1.48 15.51 4.52
C GLN A 210 2.70 15.23 5.41
N ARG A 211 2.56 15.29 6.75
CA ARG A 211 3.64 14.98 7.69
C ARG A 211 3.99 13.49 7.74
N LEU A 212 3.02 12.61 7.49
CA LEU A 212 3.22 11.17 7.42
C LEU A 212 3.84 10.70 6.10
N GLY A 213 3.69 11.46 5.01
CA GLY A 213 4.24 11.12 3.69
C GLY A 213 5.74 10.79 3.73
N PRO A 214 6.62 11.69 4.20
CA PRO A 214 8.04 11.39 4.33
C PRO A 214 8.33 10.15 5.17
N PHE A 215 7.59 9.92 6.27
CA PHE A 215 7.72 8.72 7.08
C PHE A 215 7.38 7.43 6.30
N LEU A 216 6.32 7.45 5.48
CA LEU A 216 6.00 6.34 4.58
C LEU A 216 7.14 6.04 3.60
N GLY A 217 7.80 7.07 3.06
CA GLY A 217 8.96 6.89 2.18
C GLY A 217 10.14 6.19 2.88
N GLU A 218 10.38 6.55 4.14
CA GLU A 218 11.41 5.93 4.96
C GLU A 218 11.08 4.48 5.30
N LEU A 219 9.82 4.19 5.61
CA LEU A 219 9.30 2.83 5.82
C LEU A 219 9.48 1.97 4.56
N LYS A 220 9.08 2.45 3.38
CA LYS A 220 9.28 1.73 2.12
C LYS A 220 10.76 1.49 1.83
N THR A 221 11.62 2.45 2.11
CA THR A 221 13.08 2.28 1.96
C THR A 221 13.62 1.17 2.86
N VAL A 222 13.17 1.12 4.11
CA VAL A 222 13.52 0.02 5.04
C VAL A 222 13.03 -1.31 4.48
N LEU A 223 11.76 -1.42 4.08
CA LEU A 223 11.19 -2.65 3.52
C LEU A 223 11.93 -3.13 2.27
N ALA A 224 12.31 -2.22 1.37
CA ALA A 224 13.14 -2.53 0.21
C ALA A 224 14.51 -3.10 0.63
N GLY A 225 15.11 -2.58 1.70
CA GLY A 225 16.32 -3.14 2.32
C GLY A 225 16.16 -4.55 2.91
N TYR A 226 14.92 -4.99 3.17
CA TYR A 226 14.57 -6.36 3.54
C TYR A 226 14.05 -7.20 2.37
N GLY A 227 14.10 -6.69 1.13
CA GLY A 227 13.67 -7.40 -0.08
C GLY A 227 12.19 -7.24 -0.43
N LEU A 228 11.48 -6.27 0.17
CA LEU A 228 10.10 -5.92 -0.19
C LEU A 228 10.04 -4.49 -0.74
N ASP A 229 10.28 -4.35 -2.05
CA ASP A 229 10.25 -3.06 -2.73
C ASP A 229 8.83 -2.67 -3.16
N LEU A 230 8.13 -1.94 -2.30
CA LEU A 230 6.77 -1.46 -2.56
C LEU A 230 6.73 -0.37 -3.64
N ASP A 231 7.83 0.35 -3.88
CA ASP A 231 7.90 1.34 -4.97
C ASP A 231 8.05 0.67 -6.32
N ALA A 232 8.74 -0.48 -6.39
CA ALA A 232 8.72 -1.35 -7.56
C ALA A 232 7.33 -1.94 -7.79
N SER A 233 6.66 -2.44 -6.75
CA SER A 233 5.27 -2.91 -6.83
C SER A 233 4.34 -1.86 -7.44
N ALA A 234 4.40 -0.60 -6.97
CA ALA A 234 3.57 0.47 -7.50
C ALA A 234 3.96 0.90 -8.92
N ARG A 235 5.27 0.91 -9.24
CA ARG A 235 5.79 1.26 -10.58
C ARG A 235 5.46 0.23 -11.65
N GLU A 236 5.48 -1.05 -11.28
CA GLU A 236 5.21 -2.18 -12.17
C GLU A 236 3.73 -2.57 -12.18
N LEU A 237 2.89 -1.84 -11.45
CA LEU A 237 1.45 -2.04 -11.45
C LEU A 237 0.87 -1.81 -12.84
N ARG A 238 0.22 -2.84 -13.36
CA ARG A 238 -0.50 -2.83 -14.62
C ARG A 238 -1.98 -2.91 -14.35
N THR A 239 -2.75 -2.11 -15.08
CA THR A 239 -4.21 -2.15 -15.04
C THR A 239 -4.78 -2.31 -16.43
N GLY A 240 -5.94 -2.98 -16.53
CA GLY A 240 -6.66 -3.16 -17.78
C GLY A 240 -8.17 -3.23 -17.56
N LEU A 241 -8.95 -2.68 -18.49
CA LEU A 241 -10.41 -2.75 -18.45
C LEU A 241 -10.88 -4.16 -18.83
N VAL A 242 -11.63 -4.80 -17.93
CA VAL A 242 -12.27 -6.10 -18.16
C VAL A 242 -13.65 -5.91 -18.77
N SER A 243 -14.46 -5.04 -18.18
CA SER A 243 -15.80 -4.71 -18.65
C SER A 243 -16.22 -3.33 -18.17
N GLN A 244 -17.15 -2.70 -18.90
CA GLN A 244 -17.78 -1.44 -18.51
C GLN A 244 -19.27 -1.48 -18.86
N GLN A 245 -20.11 -1.11 -17.90
CA GLN A 245 -21.56 -1.04 -18.03
C GLN A 245 -22.03 0.30 -17.43
N GLY A 246 -22.30 1.27 -18.30
CA GLY A 246 -22.65 2.63 -17.87
C GLY A 246 -21.59 3.22 -16.94
N ASP A 247 -22.02 3.55 -15.72
CA ASP A 247 -21.20 4.13 -14.65
C ASP A 247 -20.48 3.10 -13.78
N GLN A 248 -20.42 1.83 -14.19
CA GLN A 248 -19.66 0.79 -13.50
C GLN A 248 -18.61 0.16 -14.42
N ALA A 249 -17.42 -0.13 -13.89
CA ALA A 249 -16.34 -0.78 -14.62
C ALA A 249 -15.64 -1.82 -13.75
N VAL A 250 -15.21 -2.91 -14.37
CA VAL A 250 -14.33 -3.91 -13.74
C VAL A 250 -12.93 -3.73 -14.32
N VAL A 251 -11.95 -3.50 -13.46
CA VAL A 251 -10.55 -3.31 -13.83
C VAL A 251 -9.71 -4.44 -13.26
N ARG A 252 -8.95 -5.12 -14.11
CA ARG A 252 -7.90 -6.06 -13.69
C ARG A 252 -6.66 -5.30 -13.26
N ILE A 253 -6.04 -5.73 -12.18
CA ILE A 253 -4.88 -5.11 -11.55
C ILE A 253 -3.83 -6.21 -11.35
N GLN A 254 -2.63 -5.98 -11.84
CA GLN A 254 -1.50 -6.88 -11.68
C GLN A 254 -0.27 -6.13 -11.16
N TYR A 255 0.39 -6.67 -10.14
CA TYR A 255 1.63 -6.09 -9.60
C TYR A 255 2.48 -7.14 -8.87
N PRO A 256 3.81 -6.96 -8.82
CA PRO A 256 4.67 -7.83 -8.04
C PRO A 256 4.57 -7.50 -6.55
N LEU A 257 4.63 -8.51 -5.69
CA LEU A 257 4.73 -8.36 -4.24
C LEU A 257 5.67 -9.43 -3.69
N GLY A 258 6.89 -9.03 -3.33
CA GLY A 258 7.96 -9.97 -3.00
C GLY A 258 8.26 -10.87 -4.21
N SER A 259 8.16 -12.19 -4.03
CA SER A 259 8.32 -13.16 -5.12
C SER A 259 7.01 -13.50 -5.85
N ALA A 260 5.86 -13.02 -5.35
CA ALA A 260 4.56 -13.32 -5.94
C ALA A 260 4.16 -12.26 -6.98
N GLN A 261 3.36 -12.69 -7.96
CA GLN A 261 2.60 -11.78 -8.82
C GLN A 261 1.15 -11.77 -8.37
N ILE A 262 0.68 -10.61 -7.92
CA ILE A 262 -0.71 -10.43 -7.54
C ILE A 262 -1.52 -10.15 -8.80
N ASP A 263 -2.65 -10.85 -8.93
CA ASP A 263 -3.63 -10.67 -10.00
C ASP A 263 -5.03 -10.63 -9.40
N THR A 264 -5.67 -9.47 -9.52
CA THR A 264 -6.97 -9.22 -8.93
C THR A 264 -7.83 -8.36 -9.84
N THR A 265 -9.10 -8.21 -9.48
CA THR A 265 -10.01 -7.26 -10.13
C THR A 265 -10.63 -6.35 -9.09
N ALA A 266 -10.88 -5.11 -9.48
CA ALA A 266 -11.59 -4.13 -8.67
C ALA A 266 -12.79 -3.59 -9.45
N VAL A 267 -13.87 -3.31 -8.73
CA VAL A 267 -15.04 -2.62 -9.30
C VAL A 267 -14.90 -1.13 -9.05
N LEU A 268 -15.01 -0.34 -10.11
CA LEU A 268 -15.03 1.11 -10.06
C LEU A 268 -16.42 1.62 -10.41
N VAL A 269 -16.77 2.76 -9.82
CA VAL A 269 -17.99 3.49 -10.13
C VAL A 269 -17.67 4.92 -10.53
N ARG A 270 -18.40 5.44 -11.52
CA ARG A 270 -18.27 6.82 -11.98
C ARG A 270 -19.16 7.72 -11.13
N ARG A 271 -18.59 8.76 -10.54
CA ARG A 271 -19.29 9.82 -9.80
C ARG A 271 -18.75 11.16 -10.28
N GLN A 272 -19.62 12.08 -10.69
CA GLN A 272 -19.22 13.44 -11.09
C GLN A 272 -18.08 13.44 -12.14
N GLY A 273 -18.15 12.54 -13.12
CA GLY A 273 -17.17 12.43 -14.20
C GLY A 273 -15.86 11.71 -13.85
N HIS A 274 -15.66 11.28 -12.60
CA HIS A 274 -14.44 10.62 -12.14
C HIS A 274 -14.72 9.19 -11.70
N TRP A 275 -13.72 8.31 -11.82
CA TRP A 275 -13.82 6.90 -11.46
C TRP A 275 -13.21 6.65 -10.08
N TYR A 276 -13.94 5.96 -9.22
CA TYR A 276 -13.52 5.65 -7.85
C TYR A 276 -13.69 4.16 -7.56
N LEU A 277 -12.85 3.61 -6.68
CA LEU A 277 -13.01 2.25 -6.18
C LEU A 277 -14.32 2.15 -5.40
N ARG A 278 -15.22 1.25 -5.83
CA ARG A 278 -16.54 1.06 -5.22
C ARG A 278 -16.43 0.74 -3.74
N ASP A 279 -15.50 -0.16 -3.39
CA ASP A 279 -15.32 -0.64 -2.01
C ASP A 279 -14.82 0.50 -1.11
N THR A 280 -13.95 1.38 -1.61
CA THR A 280 -13.52 2.60 -0.90
C THR A 280 -14.69 3.55 -0.65
N LEU A 281 -15.53 3.81 -1.66
CA LEU A 281 -16.72 4.65 -1.46
C LEU A 281 -17.67 4.06 -0.43
N HIS A 282 -17.90 2.74 -0.48
CA HIS A 282 -18.79 2.06 0.47
C HIS A 282 -18.27 2.13 1.92
N ALA A 283 -16.96 1.94 2.10
CA ALA A 283 -16.31 2.08 3.40
C ALA A 283 -16.40 3.52 3.93
N VAL A 284 -16.19 4.52 3.08
CA VAL A 284 -16.29 5.94 3.44
C VAL A 284 -17.74 6.33 3.75
N ASP A 285 -18.71 5.88 2.97
CA ASP A 285 -20.13 6.14 3.23
C ASP A 285 -20.56 5.53 4.57
N THR A 286 -20.13 4.30 4.86
CA THR A 286 -20.39 3.63 6.15
C THR A 286 -19.75 4.40 7.31
N LEU A 287 -18.50 4.83 7.15
CA LEU A 287 -17.77 5.60 8.15
C LEU A 287 -18.45 6.95 8.42
N LEU A 288 -18.86 7.67 7.36
CA LEU A 288 -19.50 8.98 7.49
C LEU A 288 -20.92 8.86 8.07
N ALA A 289 -21.63 7.79 7.75
CA ALA A 289 -22.94 7.49 8.33
C ALA A 289 -22.83 7.16 9.83
N ALA A 290 -21.84 6.34 10.23
CA ALA A 290 -21.57 6.05 11.62
C ALA A 290 -21.08 7.27 12.41
N ALA A 291 -20.38 8.18 11.74
CA ALA A 291 -19.96 9.44 12.33
C ALA A 291 -21.17 10.36 12.60
N ALA A 292 -22.17 10.42 11.71
CA ALA A 292 -23.26 11.42 11.75
C ALA A 292 -23.83 11.62 13.17
N PRO A 293 -23.98 12.89 13.64
CA PRO A 293 -24.52 13.14 14.97
C PRO A 293 -25.90 12.49 15.11
N ALA A 294 -26.12 11.80 16.23
CA ALA A 294 -27.43 11.22 16.55
C ALA A 294 -28.48 12.34 16.45
N ALA A 295 -29.52 12.13 15.63
CA ALA A 295 -30.62 13.05 15.56
C ALA A 295 -31.17 13.26 16.98
N PRO A 296 -31.43 14.52 17.42
CA PRO A 296 -32.02 14.75 18.72
C PRO A 296 -33.33 13.95 18.81
N PRO A 297 -33.63 13.30 19.96
CA PRO A 297 -34.86 12.55 20.11
C PRO A 297 -36.02 13.46 19.76
N ALA A 298 -36.90 12.99 18.88
CA ALA A 298 -38.12 13.71 18.55
C ALA A 298 -38.83 14.08 19.85
N PRO A 299 -39.32 15.32 20.03
CA PRO A 299 -40.03 15.70 21.23
C PRO A 299 -41.17 14.71 21.45
N SER A 300 -41.11 13.98 22.57
CA SER A 300 -42.20 13.14 23.02
C SER A 300 -43.44 14.03 23.13
N ALA A 301 -44.43 13.76 22.30
CA ALA A 301 -45.76 14.34 22.45
C ALA A 301 -46.40 13.75 23.72
N ALA A 302 -45.99 14.28 24.87
CA ALA A 302 -46.69 14.10 26.12
C ALA A 302 -47.78 15.18 26.24
N ASP A 303 -48.98 14.72 26.56
CA ASP A 303 -50.14 15.46 27.06
C ASP A 303 -50.96 16.34 26.12
N HIS A 304 -51.72 15.67 25.25
CA HIS A 304 -53.13 16.00 25.10
C HIS A 304 -54.00 14.86 25.61
N ALA A 305 -53.96 14.63 26.93
CA ALA A 305 -54.97 13.88 27.64
C ALA A 305 -56.01 14.86 28.22
N ALA A 306 -57.04 15.14 27.44
CA ALA A 306 -58.37 15.42 27.97
C ALA A 306 -59.38 14.69 27.07
N PRO A 307 -60.27 13.88 27.66
CA PRO A 307 -61.60 14.44 27.80
C PRO A 307 -62.29 14.11 29.13
N ALA A 308 -63.19 15.03 29.47
CA ALA A 308 -64.18 14.95 30.53
C ALA A 308 -65.06 13.70 30.44
N LYS A 309 -65.55 13.23 31.61
CA LYS A 309 -66.84 12.55 31.72
C LYS A 309 -67.60 13.00 32.96
N ARG A 310 -68.89 13.23 32.73
CA ARG A 310 -69.99 13.19 33.71
C ARG A 310 -69.99 11.89 34.49
#